data_AF-A0A6J5CYP1-F1
#
_entry.id   AF-A0A6J5CYP1-F1
#
_cell.length_a   1.000
_cell.length_b   1.000
_cell.length_c   1.000
_cell.angle_alpha   90.00
_cell.angle_beta   90.00
_cell.angle_gamma   90.00
#
_symmetry.space_group_name_H-M   'P 1'
#
loop_
_entity.id
_entity.type
_entity.pdbx_description
1 polymer ?
#
loop_
_entity_poly.entity_id
_entity_poly.type
_entity_poly.pdbx_seq_one_letter_code
_entity_poly.pdbx_strand_id
1 'polypeptide(L)'
;MDHTKLTAHFPTVDVELIRRDLPEQNGEVVTIHITATPSFDAAARWLLQPGVLGLAAPLVLWADMMRAWQPWLPAAWVPMLSLPRAE
;
A
#
# COMPACT_ATOMS: atom_id res chain seq x y z
N MET A 1 -9.28 -36.38 -14.44
CA MET A 1 -8.38 -35.29 -14.02
C MET A 1 -8.48 -35.20 -12.52
N ASP A 2 -7.46 -35.65 -11.80
CA ASP A 2 -7.43 -35.55 -10.33
C ASP A 2 -7.23 -34.09 -9.92
N HIS A 3 -8.09 -33.63 -9.03
CA HIS A 3 -7.93 -32.34 -8.37
C HIS A 3 -8.10 -32.53 -6.88
N THR A 4 -7.17 -31.97 -6.10
CA THR A 4 -7.28 -31.91 -4.64
C THR A 4 -7.63 -30.48 -4.27
N LYS A 5 -8.79 -30.30 -3.61
CA LYS A 5 -9.22 -29.02 -3.07
C LYS A 5 -9.06 -29.05 -1.56
N LEU A 6 -8.34 -28.07 -1.03
CA LEU A 6 -8.16 -27.86 0.40
C LEU A 6 -8.68 -26.47 0.75
N THR A 7 -9.61 -26.39 1.68
CA THR A 7 -10.24 -25.12 2.08
C THR A 7 -10.03 -24.92 3.58
N ALA A 8 -9.56 -23.73 3.95
CA ALA A 8 -9.37 -23.33 5.33
C ALA A 8 -10.11 -22.01 5.57
N HIS A 9 -10.94 -22.00 6.60
CA HIS A 9 -11.71 -20.85 7.03
C HIS A 9 -11.08 -20.28 8.30
N PHE A 10 -10.60 -19.04 8.24
CA PHE A 10 -10.10 -18.28 9.37
C PHE A 10 -11.03 -17.10 9.67
N PRO A 11 -10.98 -16.50 10.87
CA PRO A 11 -11.92 -15.46 11.29
C PRO A 11 -12.03 -14.24 10.34
N THR A 12 -10.97 -13.92 9.60
CA THR A 12 -10.94 -12.79 8.66
C THR A 12 -10.40 -13.15 7.28
N VAL A 13 -10.14 -14.44 7.03
CA VAL A 13 -9.46 -14.93 5.82
C VAL A 13 -10.01 -16.28 5.40
N ASP A 14 -10.38 -16.42 4.15
CA ASP A 14 -10.68 -17.69 3.49
C ASP A 14 -9.53 -18.06 2.56
N VAL A 15 -9.06 -19.30 2.66
CA VAL A 15 -7.99 -19.83 1.81
C VAL A 15 -8.51 -21.06 1.09
N GLU A 16 -8.42 -21.04 -0.24
CA GLU A 16 -8.71 -22.17 -1.10
C GLU A 16 -7.46 -22.57 -1.89
N LEU A 17 -7.06 -23.83 -1.77
CA LEU A 17 -5.94 -24.41 -2.50
C LEU A 17 -6.48 -25.48 -3.45
N ILE A 18 -6.24 -25.32 -4.75
CA ILE A 18 -6.64 -26.26 -5.78
C ILE A 18 -5.37 -26.79 -6.44
N ARG A 19 -5.03 -28.05 -6.16
CA ARG A 19 -3.99 -28.80 -6.84
C ARG A 19 -4.61 -29.58 -7.99
N ARG A 20 -4.03 -29.50 -9.18
CA ARG A 20 -4.43 -30.26 -10.37
C ARG A 20 -3.18 -30.84 -11.03
N ASP A 21 -3.22 -32.13 -11.32
CA ASP A 21 -2.17 -32.76 -12.11
C ASP A 21 -2.39 -32.43 -13.61
N LEU A 22 -1.34 -32.00 -14.30
CA LEU A 22 -1.29 -31.72 -15.74
C LEU A 22 -0.47 -32.81 -16.46
N PRO A 23 -1.09 -33.96 -16.76
CA PRO A 23 -0.38 -35.11 -17.34
C PRO A 23 0.21 -34.80 -18.72
N GLU A 24 -0.42 -33.92 -19.51
CA GLU A 24 0.04 -33.48 -20.83
C GLU A 24 1.38 -32.74 -20.80
N GLN A 25 1.72 -32.15 -19.64
CA GLN A 25 2.95 -31.37 -19.45
C GLN A 25 3.90 -32.04 -18.44
N ASN A 26 3.61 -33.27 -17.99
CA ASN A 26 4.31 -33.92 -16.87
C ASN A 26 4.49 -32.99 -15.66
N GLY A 27 3.46 -32.20 -15.35
CA GLY A 27 3.54 -31.13 -14.37
C GLY A 27 2.39 -31.13 -13.38
N GLU A 28 2.54 -30.33 -12.33
CA GLU A 28 1.51 -30.08 -11.33
C GLU A 28 1.21 -28.58 -11.30
N VAL A 29 -0.07 -28.22 -11.28
CA VAL A 29 -0.52 -26.84 -11.07
C VAL A 29 -1.22 -26.71 -9.73
N VAL A 30 -0.71 -25.78 -8.92
CA VAL A 30 -1.29 -25.41 -7.64
C VAL A 30 -1.79 -23.97 -7.73
N THR A 31 -3.09 -23.78 -7.49
CA THR A 31 -3.71 -22.45 -7.41
C THR A 31 -4.08 -22.15 -5.98
N ILE A 32 -3.67 -20.98 -5.47
CA ILE A 32 -3.99 -20.52 -4.11
C ILE A 32 -4.86 -19.27 -4.22
N HIS A 33 -6.09 -19.35 -3.74
CA HIS A 33 -7.01 -18.23 -3.64
C HIS A 33 -7.12 -17.80 -2.18
N ILE A 34 -6.83 -16.53 -1.90
CA ILE A 34 -6.89 -15.96 -0.56
C ILE A 34 -7.87 -14.79 -0.60
N THR A 35 -8.97 -14.90 0.13
CA THR A 35 -9.96 -13.84 0.28
C THR A 35 -9.92 -13.35 1.71
N ALA A 36 -9.49 -12.11 1.93
CA ALA A 36 -9.43 -11.53 3.27
C ALA A 36 -10.34 -10.30 3.33
N THR A 37 -11.07 -10.16 4.44
CA THR A 37 -11.79 -8.90 4.75
C THR A 37 -10.95 -8.15 5.77
N PRO A 38 -10.18 -7.10 5.37
CA PRO A 38 -9.37 -6.37 6.33
C PRO A 38 -10.29 -5.68 7.35
N SER A 39 -9.97 -5.81 8.64
CA SER A 39 -10.67 -5.01 9.64
C SER A 39 -10.35 -3.52 9.41
N PHE A 40 -11.27 -2.64 9.78
CA PHE A 40 -11.07 -1.19 9.65
C PHE A 40 -9.80 -0.72 10.38
N ASP A 41 -9.50 -1.35 11.52
CA ASP A 41 -8.29 -1.13 12.32
C ASP A 41 -7.02 -1.64 11.61
N ALA A 42 -7.06 -2.78 10.91
CA ALA A 42 -5.94 -3.27 10.10
C ALA A 42 -5.68 -2.37 8.87
N ALA A 43 -6.75 -1.90 8.23
CA ALA A 43 -6.65 -0.92 7.14
C ALA A 43 -6.08 0.42 7.64
N ALA A 44 -6.56 0.92 8.79
CA ALA A 44 -6.03 2.14 9.40
C ALA A 44 -4.53 2.00 9.73
N ARG A 45 -4.11 0.88 10.33
CA ARG A 45 -2.68 0.62 10.60
C ARG A 45 -1.85 0.57 9.32
N TRP A 46 -2.35 -0.07 8.26
CA TRP A 46 -1.68 -0.14 6.96
C TRP A 46 -1.54 1.26 6.33
N LEU A 47 -2.61 2.06 6.36
CA LEU A 47 -2.60 3.44 5.85
C LEU A 47 -1.68 4.36 6.67
N LEU A 48 -1.61 4.16 7.99
CA LEU A 48 -0.75 4.92 8.89
C LEU A 48 0.71 4.44 8.87
N GLN A 49 1.05 3.38 8.12
CA GLN A 49 2.45 2.97 7.97
C GLN A 49 3.24 4.09 7.30
N PRO A 50 4.38 4.51 7.88
CA PRO A 50 5.26 5.48 7.26
C PRO A 50 5.74 4.94 5.92
N GLY A 51 5.19 5.48 4.82
CA GLY A 51 5.51 5.09 3.45
C GLY A 51 4.31 4.75 2.56
N VAL A 52 3.16 4.36 3.13
CA VAL A 52 1.96 4.00 2.32
C VAL A 52 1.09 5.23 2.06
N LEU A 53 0.70 5.95 3.11
CA LEU A 53 0.24 7.32 3.03
C LEU A 53 1.27 8.20 3.73
N GLY A 54 2.45 8.34 3.15
CA GLY A 54 3.32 9.43 3.55
C GLY A 54 2.59 10.74 3.26
N LEU A 55 1.74 11.25 4.15
CA LEU A 55 1.21 12.61 4.09
C LEU A 55 2.38 13.62 4.12
N ALA A 56 3.55 13.17 4.57
CA ALA A 56 4.82 13.84 4.36
C ALA A 56 5.19 13.99 2.87
N ALA A 57 4.95 13.02 1.98
CA ALA A 57 5.40 13.09 0.60
C ALA A 57 4.70 14.19 -0.24
N PRO A 58 3.37 14.36 -0.22
CA PRO A 58 2.71 15.47 -0.92
C PRO A 58 3.07 16.83 -0.33
N LEU A 59 3.16 16.93 1.00
CA LEU A 59 3.48 18.19 1.67
C LEU A 59 4.96 18.58 1.47
N VAL A 60 5.88 17.62 1.45
CA VAL A 60 7.30 17.84 1.14
C VAL A 60 7.47 18.24 -0.32
N LEU A 61 6.82 17.55 -1.27
CA LEU A 61 6.83 17.94 -2.68
C LEU A 61 6.27 19.36 -2.88
N TRP A 62 5.17 19.69 -2.19
CA TRP A 62 4.58 21.03 -2.23
C TRP A 62 5.51 22.07 -1.62
N ALA A 63 6.17 21.78 -0.50
CA ALA A 63 7.15 22.66 0.14
C ALA A 63 8.36 22.92 -0.76
N ASP A 64 8.90 21.89 -1.42
CA ASP A 64 10.00 22.01 -2.38
C ASP A 64 9.59 22.84 -3.61
N MET A 65 8.38 22.63 -4.13
CA MET A 65 7.84 23.42 -5.23
C MET A 65 7.68 24.90 -4.84
N MET A 66 7.14 25.18 -3.65
CA MET A 66 7.03 26.56 -3.13
C MET A 66 8.41 27.21 -2.93
N ARG A 67 9.41 26.41 -2.54
CA ARG A 67 10.81 26.87 -2.42
C ARG A 67 11.41 27.22 -3.78
N ALA A 68 11.13 26.44 -4.82
CA ALA A 68 11.57 26.73 -6.18
C ALA A 68 10.93 28.03 -6.73
N TRP A 69 9.72 28.38 -6.27
CA TRP A 69 9.04 29.62 -6.66
C TRP A 69 9.40 30.85 -5.82
N GLN A 70 10.22 30.71 -4.78
CA GLN A 70 10.63 31.84 -3.93
C GLN A 70 11.18 33.06 -4.68
N PRO A 71 12.02 32.94 -5.73
CA PRO A 71 12.59 34.11 -6.41
C PRO A 71 11.54 34.99 -7.10
N TRP A 72 10.36 34.44 -7.40
CA TRP A 72 9.27 35.14 -8.09
C TRP A 72 8.12 35.54 -7.16
N LEU A 73 8.22 35.25 -5.86
CA LEU A 73 7.21 35.64 -4.89
C LEU A 73 7.43 37.07 -4.37
N PRO A 74 6.37 37.88 -4.22
CA PRO A 74 6.49 39.20 -3.59
C PRO A 74 7.05 39.10 -2.16
N ALA A 75 7.92 40.03 -1.78
CA ALA A 75 8.60 40.03 -0.47
C ALA A 75 7.65 39.93 0.73
N ALA A 76 6.40 40.39 0.58
CA ALA A 76 5.35 40.30 1.60
C ALA A 76 4.92 38.86 1.94
N TRP A 77 5.18 37.88 1.07
CA TRP A 77 4.79 36.48 1.26
C TRP A 77 5.91 35.59 1.82
N VAL A 78 7.16 36.05 1.76
CA VAL A 78 8.36 35.32 2.22
C VAL A 78 8.30 34.91 3.70
N PRO A 79 7.90 35.77 4.67
CA PRO A 79 7.88 35.38 6.08
C PRO A 79 6.82 34.34 6.43
N MET A 80 5.80 34.13 5.57
CA MET A 80 4.76 33.12 5.78
C MET A 80 5.20 31.71 5.33
N LEU A 81 6.21 31.60 4.47
CA LEU A 81 6.73 30.32 3.94
C LEU A 81 7.94 29.77 4.69
N SER A 82 8.56 30.57 5.56
CA SER A 82 9.58 30.09 6.49
C SER A 82 8.92 29.23 7.57
N LEU A 83 8.75 27.94 7.28
CA LEU A 83 8.51 26.93 8.31
C LEU A 83 9.68 27.00 9.32
N PRO A 84 9.41 27.12 10.63
CA PRO A 84 10.48 27.09 11.62
C PRO A 84 11.23 25.77 11.47
N ARG A 85 12.55 25.88 11.30
CA ARG A 85 13.43 24.72 11.35
C ARG A 85 13.31 24.14 12.76
N ALA A 86 12.76 22.95 12.90
CA ALA A 86 12.89 22.20 14.14
C ALA A 86 14.39 21.92 14.34
N GLU A 87 14.94 22.50 15.40
CA GLU A 87 16.29 22.24 15.89
C GLU A 87 16.39 20.86 16.54
#